data_AF-A0A7C2ZUM0-F1
#
_entry.id   AF-A0A7C2ZUM0-F1
#
_cell.length_a   1.000
_cell.length_b   1.000
_cell.length_c   1.000
_cell.angle_alpha   90.00
_cell.angle_beta   90.00
_cell.angle_gamma   90.00
#
_symmetry.space_group_name_H-M   'P 1'
#
loop_
_entity.id
_entity.type
_entity.pdbx_description
1 polymer ?
#
loop_
_entity_poly.entity_id
_entity_poly.type
_entity_poly.pdbx_seq_one_letter_code
_entity_poly.pdbx_strand_id
1 'polypeptide(L)' 'MSLAAMEREHIKYVLDQNGWNITRSAEILGIDRVTLYNKIKKYGLKKQSG' A
#
# COMPACT_ATOMS: atom_id res chain seq x y z
N MET A 1 -5.80 9.49 -15.95
CA MET A 1 -5.21 8.81 -14.78
C MET A 1 -4.15 7.83 -15.27
N SER A 2 -2.99 7.73 -14.62
CA SER A 2 -1.98 6.72 -14.96
C SER A 2 -2.17 5.46 -14.09
N LEU A 3 -1.77 4.31 -14.61
CA LEU A 3 -1.78 3.04 -13.87
C LEU A 3 -1.01 3.15 -12.54
N ALA A 4 0.10 3.90 -12.52
CA ALA A 4 0.90 4.13 -11.33
C ALA A 4 0.17 4.96 -10.25
N ALA A 5 -0.64 5.94 -10.65
CA ALA A 5 -1.42 6.74 -9.71
C ALA A 5 -2.54 5.91 -9.06
N MET A 6 -3.27 5.12 -9.87
CA MET A 6 -4.30 4.21 -9.36
C MET A 6 -3.72 3.14 -8.45
N GLU A 7 -2.58 2.54 -8.81
CA GLU A 7 -1.90 1.57 -7.95
C GLU A 7 -1.50 2.20 -6.60
N ARG A 8 -0.93 3.41 -6.63
CA ARG A 8 -0.54 4.13 -5.41
C ARG A 8 -1.74 4.38 -4.49
N GLU A 9 -2.84 4.87 -5.03
CA GLU A 9 -4.06 5.14 -4.26
C GLU A 9 -4.66 3.86 -3.71
N HIS A 10 -4.72 2.80 -4.51
CA HIS A 10 -5.25 1.51 -4.07
C HIS A 10 -4.43 0.92 -2.92
N ILE A 11 -3.09 0.94 -3.02
CA ILE A 11 -2.20 0.46 -1.97
C ILE A 11 -2.38 1.29 -0.69
N LYS A 12 -2.42 2.62 -0.81
CA LYS A 12 -2.65 3.51 0.34
C LYS A 12 -3.99 3.21 1.01
N TYR A 13 -5.06 3.05 0.21
CA TYR A 13 -6.39 2.72 0.71
C TYR A 13 -6.40 1.41 1.49
N VAL A 14 -5.82 0.33 0.94
CA VAL A 14 -5.75 -0.96 1.64
C VAL A 14 -4.93 -0.85 2.93
N LEU A 15 -3.80 -0.14 2.90
CA LEU A 15 -2.99 0.10 4.10
C LEU A 15 -3.77 0.85 5.18
N ASP A 16 -4.49 1.92 4.83
CA ASP A 16 -5.26 2.71 5.77
C ASP A 16 -6.43 1.90 6.37
N GLN A 17 -7.17 1.14 5.54
CA GLN A 17 -8.26 0.26 5.98
C GLN A 17 -7.80 -0.86 6.93
N ASN A 18 -6.56 -1.33 6.79
CA ASN A 18 -5.99 -2.39 7.61
C ASN A 18 -5.08 -1.85 8.73
N GLY A 19 -5.16 -0.56 9.06
CA GLY A 19 -4.38 0.03 10.15
C GLY A 19 -2.86 -0.07 9.96
N TRP A 20 -2.40 -0.08 8.70
CA TRP A 20 -1.01 -0.26 8.30
C TRP A 20 -0.42 -1.65 8.62
N ASN A 21 -1.28 -2.66 8.77
CA ASN A 21 -0.83 -4.05 8.85
C ASN A 21 -0.34 -4.54 7.48
N ILE A 22 0.98 -4.55 7.29
CA ILE A 22 1.64 -4.90 6.02
C ILE A 22 1.31 -6.34 5.60
N THR A 23 1.32 -7.30 6.53
CA THR A 23 1.00 -8.70 6.22
C THR A 23 -0.40 -8.82 5.67
N ARG A 24 -1.39 -8.25 6.39
CA ARG A 24 -2.79 -8.32 5.97
C ARG A 24 -3.05 -7.56 4.67
N SER A 25 -2.41 -6.41 4.49
CA SER A 25 -2.53 -5.61 3.27
C SER A 25 -1.94 -6.32 2.06
N ALA A 26 -0.81 -7.01 2.23
CA ALA A 26 -0.17 -7.78 1.17
C ALA A 26 -1.03 -8.96 0.72
N GLU A 27 -1.65 -9.67 1.67
CA GLU A 27 -2.64 -10.73 1.38
C GLU A 27 -3.82 -10.21 0.56
N ILE A 28 -4.41 -9.08 0.94
CA ILE A 28 -5.54 -8.46 0.23
C ILE A 28 -5.15 -8.01 -1.18
N LEU A 29 -3.94 -7.45 -1.32
CA LEU A 29 -3.40 -7.02 -2.61
C LEU A 29 -2.90 -8.19 -3.46
N GLY A 30 -2.87 -9.41 -2.94
CA GLY A 30 -2.37 -10.60 -3.65
C GLY A 30 -0.87 -10.55 -3.99
N ILE A 31 -0.08 -9.86 -3.18
CA ILE A 31 1.37 -9.70 -3.37
C ILE A 31 2.14 -10.13 -2.13
N ASP A 32 3.45 -10.34 -2.28
CA ASP A 32 4.30 -10.58 -1.13
C ASP A 32 4.54 -9.30 -0.31
N ARG A 33 4.81 -9.48 0.99
CA ARG A 33 5.11 -8.41 1.95
C ARG A 33 6.30 -7.55 1.50
N VAL A 34 7.33 -8.16 0.92
CA VAL A 34 8.51 -7.46 0.38
C VAL A 34 8.12 -6.58 -0.79
N THR A 35 7.24 -7.06 -1.68
CA THR A 35 6.72 -6.29 -2.81
C THR A 35 5.92 -5.09 -2.33
N LEU A 36 5.03 -5.29 -1.34
CA LEU A 36 4.27 -4.19 -0.74
C LEU A 36 5.21 -3.15 -0.11
N TYR A 37 6.23 -3.59 0.62
CA TYR A 37 7.21 -2.71 1.24
C TYR A 37 8.01 -1.88 0.21
N ASN A 38 8.41 -2.51 -0.90
CA ASN A 38 9.06 -1.82 -2.01
C ASN A 38 8.13 -0.79 -2.67
N LYS A 39 6.84 -1.11 -2.84
CA LYS A 39 5.84 -0.18 -3.38
C LYS A 39 5.57 0.99 -2.44
N ILE A 40 5.50 0.76 -1.13
CA ILE A 40 5.39 1.81 -0.10
C ILE A 40 6.55 2.79 -0.22
N LYS A 41 7.79 2.28 -0.28
CA LYS A 41 9.00 3.10 -0.47
C LYS A 41 9.00 3.83 -1.80
N LYS A 42 8.71 3.13 -2.91
CA LYS A 42 8.67 3.68 -4.28
C LYS A 42 7.68 4.83 -4.40
N TYR A 43 6.52 4.71 -3.76
CA TYR A 43 5.45 5.71 -3.83
C TYR A 43 5.46 6.72 -2.68
N GLY A 44 6.42 6.62 -1.75
CA GLY A 44 6.53 7.48 -0.57
C GLY A 44 5.27 7.46 0.30
N LEU A 45 4.60 6.30 0.41
CA LEU A 45 3.39 6.18 1.21
C LEU A 45 3.73 6.33 2.69
N LYS A 46 2.96 7.17 3.39
CA LYS A 46 3.11 7.41 4.83
C LYS A 46 1.77 7.28 5.52
N LYS A 47 1.78 6.77 6.75
CA LYS A 47 0.61 6.78 7.62
C LYS A 47 0.21 8.24 7.81
N GLN A 48 -1.01 8.58 7.46
CA GLN A 48 -1.56 9.87 7.83
C GLN A 48 -1.75 9.83 9.34
N SER A 49 -0.75 10.33 10.06
CA SER A 49 -0.91 10.68 11.47
C SER A 49 -1.87 11.86 11.50
N GLY A 50 -3.14 11.60 11.82
CA GLY A 50 -4.00 12.64 12.37
C GLY A 50 -3.50 13.04 13.75
#